data_AF-A0A2M4BWS1-F1
#
_entry.id   AF-A0A2M4BWS1-F1
#
_cell.length_a   1.000
_cell.length_b   1.000
_cell.length_c   1.000
_cell.angle_alpha   90.00
_cell.angle_beta   90.00
_cell.angle_gamma   90.00
#
_symmetry.space_group_name_H-M   'P 1'
#
loop_
_entity.id
_entity.type
_entity.pdbx_description
1 polymer ?
#
loop_
_entity_poly.entity_id
_entity_poly.type
_entity_poly.pdbx_seq_one_letter_code
_entity_poly.pdbx_strand_id
1 'polypeptide(L)'
;PFNFQLISYLTKQSTGEDFAELVQSWLQAMPKGSIANWVLGNHDNSRIATRLGVPRADLYNIALQTLPGIAVTYYGEEIAMVDQWISWKDTIDPAACNADEATYTLYSRDPVRTPFQWSNATNAGFSNASKTWLPVADGYKELNVEQQLLDPRSHLKTFIQLTHYRKRRLLAEGDFEMHVVDGELVLYRRKVAGVGEAVIALNFGDQPVQGLPLRKVFAGIRRGRLEVIASSLQVPVTAGDTVDPEQFVLPANSGIVLQRIVGPNPIVA
;
A
#
# COMPACT_ATOMS: atom_id res chain seq x y z
N PRO A 1 4.30 2.72 -20.30
CA PRO A 1 3.02 1.99 -20.13
C PRO A 1 2.70 1.88 -18.63
N PHE A 2 1.42 1.89 -18.25
CA PHE A 2 1.06 1.57 -16.86
C PHE A 2 1.29 0.09 -16.57
N ASN A 3 1.86 -0.21 -15.41
CA ASN A 3 2.06 -1.57 -14.94
C ASN A 3 0.82 -2.06 -14.19
N PHE A 4 -0.01 -2.86 -14.86
CA PHE A 4 -1.20 -3.47 -14.25
C PHE A 4 -0.96 -4.89 -13.72
N GLN A 5 0.27 -5.42 -13.73
CA GLN A 5 0.53 -6.79 -13.30
C GLN A 5 0.03 -7.05 -11.87
N LEU A 6 0.30 -6.13 -10.93
CA LEU A 6 -0.15 -6.28 -9.54
C LEU A 6 -1.68 -6.22 -9.42
N ILE A 7 -2.38 -5.48 -10.28
CA ILE A 7 -3.86 -5.48 -10.32
C ILE A 7 -4.40 -6.79 -10.87
N SER A 8 -3.77 -7.29 -11.94
CA SER A 8 -4.27 -8.44 -12.70
C SER A 8 -4.02 -9.78 -12.01
N TYR A 9 -2.93 -9.92 -11.25
CA TYR A 9 -2.47 -11.22 -10.77
C TYR A 9 -2.49 -11.39 -9.25
N LEU A 10 -2.51 -10.30 -8.47
CA LEU A 10 -2.62 -10.44 -7.02
C LEU A 10 -4.06 -10.66 -6.59
N THR A 11 -4.21 -11.63 -5.69
CA THR A 11 -5.47 -11.98 -5.03
C THR A 11 -5.29 -11.90 -3.52
N LYS A 12 -6.38 -12.09 -2.77
CA LYS A 12 -6.33 -12.19 -1.30
C LYS A 12 -5.44 -13.34 -0.82
N GLN A 13 -5.29 -14.39 -1.62
CA GLN A 13 -4.49 -15.58 -1.31
C GLN A 13 -3.02 -15.43 -1.69
N SER A 14 -2.66 -14.36 -2.41
CA SER A 14 -1.28 -14.18 -2.86
C SER A 14 -0.32 -14.04 -1.68
N THR A 15 0.82 -14.71 -1.81
CA THR A 15 1.91 -14.75 -0.83
C THR A 15 2.92 -13.62 -1.08
N GLY A 16 3.95 -13.56 -0.22
CA GLY A 16 5.10 -12.68 -0.46
C GLY A 16 5.89 -13.04 -1.71
N GLU A 17 5.98 -14.33 -2.04
CA GLU A 17 6.63 -14.85 -3.24
C GLU A 17 5.90 -14.36 -4.50
N ASP A 18 4.57 -14.52 -4.57
CA ASP A 18 3.77 -14.04 -5.70
C ASP A 18 3.98 -12.53 -5.94
N PHE A 19 3.99 -11.74 -4.87
CA PHE A 19 4.23 -10.31 -4.95
C PHE A 19 5.65 -10.00 -5.47
N ALA A 20 6.67 -10.67 -4.93
CA ALA A 20 8.05 -10.44 -5.31
C ALA A 20 8.33 -10.84 -6.76
N GLU A 21 7.75 -11.94 -7.25
CA GLU A 21 7.88 -12.38 -8.63
C GLU A 21 7.30 -11.35 -9.62
N LEU A 22 6.12 -10.79 -9.32
CA LEU A 22 5.53 -9.73 -10.15
C LEU A 22 6.40 -8.46 -10.15
N VAL A 23 6.94 -8.06 -9.01
CA VAL A 23 7.86 -6.91 -8.92
C VAL A 23 9.14 -7.16 -9.74
N GLN A 24 9.77 -8.31 -9.55
CA GLN A 24 11.03 -8.65 -10.22
C GLN A 24 10.83 -8.83 -11.72
N SER A 25 9.76 -9.50 -12.16
CA SER A 25 9.46 -9.70 -13.57
C SER A 25 9.28 -8.37 -14.30
N TRP A 26 8.58 -7.40 -13.69
CA TRP A 26 8.44 -6.06 -14.26
C TRP A 26 9.80 -5.36 -14.37
N LEU A 27 10.58 -5.34 -13.29
CA LEU A 27 11.90 -4.67 -13.28
C LEU A 27 12.89 -5.28 -14.29
N GLN A 28 12.86 -6.60 -14.46
CA GLN A 28 13.73 -7.32 -15.40
C GLN A 28 13.30 -7.13 -16.86
N ALA A 29 11.99 -7.03 -17.13
CA ALA A 29 11.46 -6.84 -18.48
C ALA A 29 11.64 -5.42 -19.02
N MET A 30 11.84 -4.43 -18.16
CA MET A 30 11.97 -3.03 -18.59
C MET A 30 13.29 -2.77 -19.33
N PRO A 31 13.26 -1.96 -20.41
CA PRO A 31 14.48 -1.49 -21.06
C PRO A 31 15.36 -0.69 -20.08
N LYS A 32 16.67 -0.85 -20.18
CA LYS A 32 17.66 -0.13 -19.36
C LYS A 32 17.41 1.38 -19.41
N GLY A 33 17.39 2.02 -18.24
CA GLY A 33 17.16 3.48 -18.09
C GLY A 33 15.68 3.88 -18.05
N SER A 34 14.75 2.94 -18.17
CA SER A 34 13.32 3.21 -18.02
C SER A 34 12.92 3.39 -16.55
N ILE A 35 11.80 4.07 -16.32
CA ILE A 35 11.25 4.33 -14.99
C ILE A 35 10.10 3.36 -14.73
N ALA A 36 10.21 2.54 -13.68
CA ALA A 36 9.11 1.68 -13.23
C ALA A 36 7.91 2.50 -12.78
N ASN A 37 6.72 1.91 -12.86
CA ASN A 37 5.56 2.41 -12.16
C ASN A 37 4.79 1.24 -11.56
N TRP A 38 4.02 1.52 -10.51
CA TRP A 38 3.29 0.52 -9.75
C TRP A 38 1.85 0.98 -9.56
N VAL A 39 0.91 0.20 -10.07
CA VAL A 39 -0.52 0.47 -9.96
C VAL A 39 -1.17 -0.72 -9.26
N LEU A 40 -2.02 -0.46 -8.27
CA LEU A 40 -2.74 -1.51 -7.53
C LEU A 40 -4.26 -1.28 -7.47
N GLY A 41 -4.74 -0.11 -7.85
CA GLY A 41 -6.15 0.13 -8.10
C GLY A 41 -6.39 1.20 -9.15
N ASN A 42 -7.63 1.24 -9.62
CA ASN A 42 -8.16 2.17 -10.60
C ASN A 42 -9.70 2.12 -10.52
N HIS A 43 -10.36 2.77 -11.46
CA HIS A 43 -11.82 2.84 -11.56
C HIS A 43 -12.47 1.67 -12.32
N ASP A 44 -11.70 0.64 -12.68
CA ASP A 44 -12.13 -0.54 -13.44
C ASP A 44 -11.97 -1.84 -12.64
N ASN A 45 -11.27 -1.83 -11.50
CA ASN A 45 -10.96 -2.99 -10.69
C ASN A 45 -11.32 -2.75 -9.22
N SER A 46 -11.84 -3.80 -8.54
CA SER A 46 -12.14 -3.81 -7.10
C SER A 46 -11.04 -3.13 -6.27
N ARG A 47 -11.41 -2.27 -5.32
CA ARG A 47 -10.47 -1.51 -4.47
C ARG A 47 -9.53 -2.45 -3.72
N ILE A 48 -8.31 -1.99 -3.45
CA ILE A 48 -7.25 -2.79 -2.80
C ILE A 48 -7.75 -3.44 -1.51
N ALA A 49 -8.38 -2.65 -0.62
CA ALA A 49 -8.83 -3.12 0.68
C ALA A 49 -9.94 -4.18 0.58
N THR A 50 -10.75 -4.16 -0.47
CA THR A 50 -11.72 -5.23 -0.76
C THR A 50 -11.03 -6.44 -1.39
N ARG A 51 -10.25 -6.24 -2.46
CA ARG A 51 -9.66 -7.30 -3.28
C ARG A 51 -8.59 -8.10 -2.54
N LEU A 52 -7.73 -7.42 -1.79
CA LEU A 52 -6.56 -7.99 -1.13
C LEU A 52 -6.69 -8.04 0.40
N GLY A 53 -7.77 -7.46 0.95
CA GLY A 53 -8.11 -7.46 2.36
C GLY A 53 -7.67 -6.19 3.10
N VAL A 54 -8.59 -5.65 3.91
CA VAL A 54 -8.40 -4.42 4.71
C VAL A 54 -7.13 -4.47 5.56
N PRO A 55 -6.78 -5.57 6.25
CA PRO A 55 -5.54 -5.61 7.04
C PRO A 55 -4.27 -5.34 6.22
N ARG A 56 -4.26 -5.70 4.92
CA ARG A 56 -3.10 -5.53 4.04
C ARG A 56 -3.04 -4.16 3.36
N ALA A 57 -4.01 -3.25 3.59
CA ALA A 57 -4.04 -1.94 2.91
C ALA A 57 -2.73 -1.15 3.13
N ASP A 58 -2.27 -1.05 4.38
CA ASP A 58 -1.00 -0.38 4.70
C ASP A 58 0.21 -1.14 4.16
N LEU A 59 0.19 -2.49 4.18
CA LEU A 59 1.28 -3.30 3.64
C LEU A 59 1.51 -2.97 2.16
N TYR A 60 0.44 -2.89 1.37
CA TYR A 60 0.55 -2.52 -0.04
C TYR A 60 0.86 -1.05 -0.26
N ASN A 61 0.31 -0.14 0.54
CA ASN A 61 0.68 1.28 0.47
C ASN A 61 2.17 1.49 0.78
N ILE A 62 2.71 0.80 1.79
CA ILE A 62 4.15 0.76 2.05
C ILE A 62 4.87 0.28 0.80
N ALA A 63 4.48 -0.88 0.27
CA ALA A 63 5.14 -1.47 -0.89
C ALA A 63 5.22 -0.51 -2.08
N LEU A 64 4.08 0.03 -2.55
CA LEU A 64 4.05 0.93 -3.71
C LEU A 64 4.86 2.21 -3.47
N GLN A 65 4.80 2.77 -2.26
CA GLN A 65 5.50 4.02 -1.92
C GLN A 65 7.00 3.85 -1.69
N THR A 66 7.51 2.62 -1.51
CA THR A 66 8.95 2.38 -1.30
C THR A 66 9.64 1.58 -2.42
N LEU A 67 8.88 1.00 -3.37
CA LEU A 67 9.42 0.46 -4.62
C LEU A 67 10.02 1.58 -5.52
N PRO A 68 11.05 1.27 -6.32
CA PRO A 68 11.70 2.25 -7.20
C PRO A 68 10.75 2.72 -8.32
N GLY A 69 10.89 3.98 -8.78
CA GLY A 69 10.11 4.50 -9.91
C GLY A 69 8.94 5.39 -9.49
N ILE A 70 7.72 5.11 -9.97
CA ILE A 70 6.51 5.92 -9.75
C ILE A 70 5.47 5.10 -8.99
N ALA A 71 4.97 5.63 -7.88
CA ALA A 71 3.81 5.09 -7.18
C ALA A 71 2.54 5.72 -7.76
N VAL A 72 1.57 4.91 -8.17
CA VAL A 72 0.27 5.38 -8.67
C VAL A 72 -0.79 4.99 -7.64
N THR A 73 -1.55 5.99 -7.19
CA THR A 73 -2.60 5.82 -6.18
C THR A 73 -3.94 6.19 -6.79
N TYR A 74 -4.92 5.28 -6.67
CA TYR A 74 -6.31 5.58 -6.96
C TYR A 74 -6.99 6.16 -5.73
N TYR A 75 -7.85 7.16 -5.93
CA TYR A 75 -8.47 7.88 -4.81
C TYR A 75 -9.17 6.94 -3.82
N GLY A 76 -8.89 7.12 -2.54
CA GLY A 76 -9.44 6.33 -1.45
C GLY A 76 -8.52 5.22 -0.96
N GLU A 77 -7.48 4.85 -1.71
CA GLU A 77 -6.47 3.90 -1.25
C GLU A 77 -5.68 4.42 -0.03
N GLU A 78 -5.49 5.73 0.05
CA GLU A 78 -4.81 6.42 1.15
C GLU A 78 -5.58 6.35 2.48
N ILE A 79 -6.89 6.16 2.43
CA ILE A 79 -7.76 5.97 3.60
C ILE A 79 -8.30 4.53 3.71
N ALA A 80 -7.85 3.62 2.84
CA ALA A 80 -8.33 2.23 2.73
C ALA A 80 -9.84 2.10 2.43
N MET A 81 -10.40 2.93 1.55
CA MET A 81 -11.76 2.76 1.03
C MET A 81 -11.97 1.33 0.49
N VAL A 82 -13.15 0.79 0.76
CA VAL A 82 -13.64 -0.51 0.27
C VAL A 82 -14.74 -0.30 -0.77
N ASP A 83 -14.96 -1.32 -1.60
CA ASP A 83 -16.07 -1.39 -2.53
C ASP A 83 -17.41 -1.26 -1.78
N GLN A 84 -18.34 -0.54 -2.39
CA GLN A 84 -19.73 -0.46 -1.93
C GLN A 84 -20.60 -1.39 -2.75
N TRP A 85 -21.49 -2.13 -2.12
CA TRP A 85 -22.53 -2.85 -2.86
C TRP A 85 -23.51 -1.86 -3.49
N ILE A 86 -23.72 -1.98 -4.80
CA ILE A 86 -24.62 -1.15 -5.60
C ILE A 86 -25.72 -2.06 -6.12
N SER A 87 -26.98 -1.68 -5.89
CA SER A 87 -28.12 -2.44 -6.40
C SER A 87 -28.18 -2.39 -7.94
N TRP A 88 -28.85 -3.36 -8.57
CA TRP A 88 -29.11 -3.32 -10.02
C TRP A 88 -29.80 -2.01 -10.45
N LYS A 89 -30.74 -1.53 -9.64
CA LYS A 89 -31.50 -0.30 -9.91
C LYS A 89 -30.66 0.98 -9.80
N ASP A 90 -29.62 0.97 -8.98
CA ASP A 90 -28.69 2.10 -8.82
C ASP A 90 -27.42 1.95 -9.66
N THR A 91 -27.26 0.83 -10.39
CA THR A 91 -26.14 0.61 -11.31
C THR A 91 -26.31 1.48 -12.54
N ILE A 92 -25.25 2.21 -12.89
CA ILE A 92 -25.21 3.10 -14.05
C ILE A 92 -24.03 2.82 -14.98
N ASP A 93 -23.12 1.90 -14.61
CA ASP A 93 -22.02 1.49 -15.48
C ASP A 93 -22.57 0.86 -16.77
N PRO A 94 -22.28 1.44 -17.96
CA PRO A 94 -22.75 0.89 -19.23
C PRO A 94 -22.35 -0.57 -19.45
N ALA A 95 -21.21 -1.02 -18.92
CA ALA A 95 -20.80 -2.43 -19.04
C ALA A 95 -21.76 -3.37 -18.31
N ALA A 96 -22.26 -2.95 -17.15
CA ALA A 96 -23.22 -3.71 -16.35
C ALA A 96 -24.66 -3.52 -16.82
N CYS A 97 -25.04 -2.33 -17.30
CA CYS A 97 -26.37 -2.08 -17.86
C CYS A 97 -26.66 -2.92 -19.11
N ASN A 98 -25.62 -3.40 -19.82
CA ASN A 98 -25.73 -4.33 -20.94
C ASN A 98 -25.78 -5.81 -20.52
N ALA A 99 -25.73 -6.11 -19.22
CA ALA A 99 -25.91 -7.44 -18.65
C ALA A 99 -27.32 -7.60 -18.03
N ASP A 100 -27.57 -8.74 -17.39
CA ASP A 100 -28.84 -9.02 -16.72
C ASP A 100 -28.74 -8.74 -15.20
N GLU A 101 -29.89 -8.51 -14.53
CA GLU A 101 -29.97 -8.28 -13.08
C GLU A 101 -29.31 -9.41 -12.25
N ALA A 102 -29.25 -10.63 -12.78
CA ALA A 102 -28.61 -11.75 -12.12
C ALA A 102 -27.07 -11.73 -12.20
N THR A 103 -26.47 -11.03 -13.18
CA THR A 103 -25.03 -11.12 -13.49
C THR A 103 -24.31 -9.78 -13.57
N TYR A 104 -25.02 -8.65 -13.46
CA TYR A 104 -24.44 -7.29 -13.55
C TYR A 104 -23.24 -7.05 -12.64
N THR A 105 -23.20 -7.67 -11.47
CA THR A 105 -22.10 -7.53 -10.50
C THR A 105 -20.77 -8.06 -11.01
N LEU A 106 -20.78 -8.97 -12.01
CA LEU A 106 -19.57 -9.45 -12.67
C LEU A 106 -18.93 -8.40 -13.60
N TYR A 107 -19.71 -7.39 -14.00
CA TYR A 107 -19.32 -6.38 -14.98
C TYR A 107 -19.28 -4.96 -14.40
N SER A 108 -19.99 -4.71 -13.30
CA SER A 108 -20.14 -3.37 -12.74
C SER A 108 -18.87 -2.89 -12.07
N ARG A 109 -18.45 -1.70 -12.50
CA ARG A 109 -17.35 -0.94 -11.91
C ARG A 109 -17.85 0.15 -10.96
N ASP A 110 -19.15 0.29 -10.78
CA ASP A 110 -19.74 1.28 -9.86
C ASP A 110 -19.29 1.12 -8.40
N PRO A 111 -19.09 -0.11 -7.85
CA PRO A 111 -18.60 -0.28 -6.48
C PRO A 111 -17.29 0.45 -6.17
N VAL A 112 -16.42 0.64 -7.17
CA VAL A 112 -15.12 1.32 -7.02
C VAL A 112 -15.16 2.80 -7.37
N ARG A 113 -16.31 3.30 -7.82
CA ARG A 113 -16.54 4.68 -8.27
C ARG A 113 -17.40 5.48 -7.30
N THR A 114 -17.80 4.89 -6.17
CA THR A 114 -18.58 5.58 -5.15
C THR A 114 -17.88 6.84 -4.65
N PRO A 115 -18.64 7.89 -4.30
CA PRO A 115 -18.06 9.15 -3.88
C PRO A 115 -17.04 9.02 -2.76
N PHE A 116 -16.02 9.88 -2.80
CA PHE A 116 -14.95 9.90 -1.82
C PHE A 116 -15.44 10.31 -0.42
N GLN A 117 -14.84 9.73 0.61
CA GLN A 117 -15.28 9.85 2.00
C GLN A 117 -14.47 10.92 2.76
N TRP A 118 -14.88 12.19 2.64
CA TRP A 118 -14.18 13.32 3.26
C TRP A 118 -14.44 13.46 4.77
N SER A 119 -15.68 13.27 5.21
CA SER A 119 -16.12 13.48 6.60
C SER A 119 -17.33 12.62 6.94
N ASN A 120 -17.84 12.72 8.17
CA ASN A 120 -19.10 12.09 8.58
C ASN A 120 -20.37 12.89 8.21
N ALA A 121 -20.21 14.02 7.51
CA ALA A 121 -21.31 14.87 7.07
C ALA A 121 -22.15 14.23 5.95
N THR A 122 -23.26 14.89 5.56
CA THR A 122 -24.13 14.45 4.46
C THR A 122 -23.31 14.05 3.21
N ASN A 123 -23.64 12.89 2.65
CA ASN A 123 -22.91 12.25 1.54
C ASN A 123 -21.39 12.20 1.76
N ALA A 124 -20.94 11.87 2.97
CA ALA A 124 -19.54 11.82 3.35
C ALA A 124 -18.77 13.14 3.15
N GLY A 125 -19.47 14.28 3.12
CA GLY A 125 -18.90 15.59 2.78
C GLY A 125 -18.56 15.75 1.29
N PHE A 126 -18.88 14.79 0.43
CA PHE A 126 -18.71 14.91 -1.02
C PHE A 126 -19.71 15.90 -1.65
N SER A 127 -20.93 15.97 -1.12
CA SER A 127 -21.98 16.85 -1.64
C SER A 127 -23.04 17.15 -0.60
N ASN A 128 -23.60 18.37 -0.64
CA ASN A 128 -24.76 18.75 0.18
C ASN A 128 -26.11 18.48 -0.52
N ALA A 129 -26.09 17.88 -1.71
CA ALA A 129 -27.32 17.50 -2.42
C ALA A 129 -28.09 16.39 -1.67
N SER A 130 -29.38 16.23 -2.00
CA SER A 130 -30.21 15.17 -1.42
C SER A 130 -29.79 13.75 -1.83
N LYS A 131 -29.22 13.57 -3.03
CA LYS A 131 -28.67 12.32 -3.55
C LYS A 131 -27.43 12.60 -4.42
N THR A 132 -26.45 11.70 -4.38
CA THR A 132 -25.28 11.67 -5.27
C THR A 132 -25.54 10.78 -6.50
N TRP A 133 -24.67 10.87 -7.51
CA TRP A 133 -24.78 10.11 -8.76
C TRP A 133 -24.63 8.59 -8.57
N LEU A 134 -23.78 8.18 -7.62
CA LEU A 134 -23.73 6.85 -7.01
C LEU A 134 -23.88 6.99 -5.49
N PRO A 135 -24.44 6.00 -4.77
CA PRO A 135 -24.53 6.06 -3.31
C PRO A 135 -23.14 6.14 -2.67
N VAL A 136 -23.05 6.85 -1.55
CA VAL A 136 -21.87 6.83 -0.68
C VAL A 136 -21.77 5.50 0.04
N ALA A 137 -20.56 5.09 0.41
CA ALA A 137 -20.36 3.80 1.05
C ALA A 137 -20.93 3.78 2.49
N ASP A 138 -21.53 2.67 2.92
CA ASP A 138 -22.29 2.62 4.19
C ASP A 138 -21.46 2.98 5.44
N GLY A 139 -20.15 2.68 5.45
CA GLY A 139 -19.23 2.93 6.56
C GLY A 139 -18.51 4.29 6.55
N TYR A 140 -18.98 5.27 5.76
CA TYR A 140 -18.28 6.55 5.60
C TYR A 140 -18.18 7.39 6.89
N LYS A 141 -19.06 7.14 7.87
CA LYS A 141 -19.07 7.92 9.12
C LYS A 141 -17.86 7.61 10.00
N GLU A 142 -17.36 6.38 9.91
CA GLU A 142 -16.18 5.90 10.63
C GLU A 142 -14.92 5.94 9.73
N LEU A 143 -15.05 5.55 8.46
CA LEU A 143 -13.97 5.56 7.49
C LEU A 143 -14.02 6.86 6.67
N ASN A 144 -13.34 7.91 7.11
CA ASN A 144 -13.22 9.15 6.33
C ASN A 144 -11.94 9.92 6.67
N VAL A 145 -11.62 10.90 5.82
CA VAL A 145 -10.42 11.74 5.99
C VAL A 145 -10.42 12.49 7.32
N GLU A 146 -11.53 13.15 7.68
CA GLU A 146 -11.61 13.93 8.92
C GLU A 146 -11.31 13.07 10.15
N GLN A 147 -11.95 11.91 10.27
CA GLN A 147 -11.72 10.97 11.36
C GLN A 147 -10.27 10.47 11.38
N GLN A 148 -9.73 10.08 10.22
CA GLN A 148 -8.35 9.58 10.14
C GLN A 148 -7.29 10.65 10.42
N LEU A 149 -7.59 11.94 10.22
CA LEU A 149 -6.70 13.04 10.63
C LEU A 149 -6.72 13.23 12.15
N LEU A 150 -7.86 13.02 12.81
CA LEU A 150 -7.99 13.10 14.27
C LEU A 150 -7.34 11.90 14.98
N ASP A 151 -7.49 10.70 14.44
CA ASP A 151 -6.99 9.47 15.06
C ASP A 151 -5.45 9.48 15.19
N PRO A 152 -4.87 9.17 16.37
CA PRO A 152 -3.41 9.19 16.57
C PRO A 152 -2.64 8.31 15.56
N ARG A 153 -3.29 7.24 15.08
CA ARG A 153 -2.80 6.36 14.01
C ARG A 153 -3.93 6.06 13.04
N SER A 154 -3.66 6.20 11.75
CA SER A 154 -4.62 5.94 10.66
C SER A 154 -3.89 5.60 9.36
N HIS A 155 -4.60 4.98 8.41
CA HIS A 155 -4.08 4.70 7.07
C HIS A 155 -3.58 5.99 6.40
N LEU A 156 -4.34 7.08 6.53
CA LEU A 156 -3.98 8.38 5.98
C LEU A 156 -2.67 8.92 6.54
N LYS A 157 -2.45 8.81 7.87
CA LYS A 157 -1.21 9.27 8.49
C LYS A 157 -0.01 8.43 8.03
N THR A 158 -0.18 7.11 7.93
CA THR A 158 0.84 6.21 7.34
C THR A 158 1.13 6.60 5.90
N PHE A 159 0.11 6.85 5.08
CA PHE A 159 0.27 7.26 3.67
C PHE A 159 0.98 8.61 3.53
N ILE A 160 0.64 9.61 4.34
CA ILE A 160 1.32 10.90 4.38
C ILE A 160 2.80 10.72 4.74
N GLN A 161 3.11 9.93 5.78
CA GLN A 161 4.51 9.64 6.16
C GLN A 161 5.30 8.99 5.00
N LEU A 162 4.70 8.02 4.33
CA LEU A 162 5.30 7.32 3.19
C LEU A 162 5.57 8.26 2.00
N THR A 163 4.60 9.10 1.63
CA THR A 163 4.76 10.04 0.51
C THR A 163 5.82 11.12 0.80
N HIS A 164 5.93 11.58 2.04
CA HIS A 164 7.02 12.46 2.45
C HIS A 164 8.38 11.75 2.41
N TYR A 165 8.45 10.51 2.87
CA TYR A 165 9.70 9.74 2.88
C TYR A 165 10.15 9.34 1.48
N ARG A 166 9.22 9.07 0.55
CA ARG A 166 9.51 8.73 -0.86
C ARG A 166 10.37 9.77 -1.56
N LYS A 167 10.25 11.04 -1.16
CA LYS A 167 11.03 12.15 -1.73
C LYS A 167 12.48 12.21 -1.24
N ARG A 168 12.84 11.39 -0.24
CA ARG A 168 14.19 11.35 0.35
C ARG A 168 15.15 10.59 -0.55
N ARG A 169 16.44 10.95 -0.50
CA ARG A 169 17.50 10.32 -1.32
C ARG A 169 17.48 8.79 -1.27
N LEU A 170 17.28 8.19 -0.09
CA LEU A 170 17.22 6.72 0.02
C LEU A 170 16.18 6.07 -0.89
N LEU A 171 15.00 6.66 -1.05
CA LEU A 171 13.94 6.10 -1.91
C LEU A 171 13.98 6.65 -3.35
N ALA A 172 14.45 7.88 -3.53
CA ALA A 172 14.55 8.51 -4.85
C ALA A 172 15.74 8.00 -5.68
N GLU A 173 16.89 7.76 -5.04
CA GLU A 173 18.17 7.42 -5.70
C GLU A 173 18.68 6.03 -5.33
N GLY A 174 18.18 5.44 -4.24
CA GLY A 174 18.73 4.21 -3.69
C GLY A 174 18.66 3.03 -4.65
N ASP A 175 19.65 2.15 -4.55
CA ASP A 175 19.63 0.83 -5.17
C ASP A 175 18.40 0.02 -4.72
N PHE A 176 18.18 -1.14 -5.32
CA PHE A 176 17.05 -2.00 -4.97
C PHE A 176 17.53 -3.46 -4.92
N GLU A 177 17.41 -4.06 -3.74
CA GLU A 177 17.72 -5.46 -3.49
C GLU A 177 16.56 -6.08 -2.72
N MET A 178 15.92 -7.10 -3.27
CA MET A 178 14.72 -7.74 -2.72
C MET A 178 14.95 -9.24 -2.53
N HIS A 179 14.41 -9.78 -1.44
CA HIS A 179 14.45 -11.19 -1.08
C HIS A 179 13.13 -11.62 -0.46
N VAL A 180 12.82 -12.90 -0.59
CA VAL A 180 11.66 -13.54 0.04
C VAL A 180 12.18 -14.58 1.05
N VAL A 181 11.57 -14.63 2.23
CA VAL A 181 11.88 -15.60 3.28
C VAL A 181 10.62 -16.40 3.56
N ASP A 182 10.75 -17.73 3.47
CA ASP A 182 9.69 -18.70 3.73
C ASP A 182 8.38 -18.44 2.94
N GLY A 183 8.49 -17.88 1.73
CA GLY A 183 7.36 -17.58 0.83
C GLY A 183 6.49 -16.37 1.24
N GLU A 184 6.56 -15.92 2.49
CA GLU A 184 5.60 -14.95 3.05
C GLU A 184 6.22 -13.61 3.45
N LEU A 185 7.48 -13.60 3.88
CA LEU A 185 8.16 -12.37 4.29
C LEU A 185 8.96 -11.81 3.13
N VAL A 186 8.54 -10.66 2.61
CA VAL A 186 9.30 -9.90 1.62
C VAL A 186 10.15 -8.86 2.33
N LEU A 187 11.46 -8.93 2.12
CA LEU A 187 12.43 -7.95 2.60
C LEU A 187 13.07 -7.27 1.41
N TYR A 188 13.14 -5.94 1.41
CA TYR A 188 14.00 -5.25 0.46
C TYR A 188 14.70 -4.05 1.05
N ARG A 189 15.85 -3.74 0.44
CA ARG A 189 16.74 -2.66 0.85
C ARG A 189 16.83 -1.60 -0.24
N ARG A 190 16.86 -0.34 0.18
CA ARG A 190 17.21 0.83 -0.64
C ARG A 190 18.40 1.54 -0.02
N LYS A 191 19.54 1.59 -0.70
CA LYS A 191 20.80 2.09 -0.16
C LYS A 191 21.41 3.15 -1.06
N VAL A 192 21.95 4.20 -0.43
CA VAL A 192 22.73 5.25 -1.09
C VAL A 192 24.04 5.42 -0.34
N ALA A 193 25.16 5.33 -1.06
CA ALA A 193 26.49 5.53 -0.49
C ALA A 193 26.61 6.92 0.16
N GLY A 194 27.15 6.96 1.38
CA GLY A 194 27.28 8.19 2.17
C GLY A 194 25.98 8.72 2.80
N VAL A 195 24.82 8.14 2.49
CA VAL A 195 23.53 8.52 3.12
C VAL A 195 23.09 7.46 4.12
N GLY A 196 23.03 6.18 3.73
CA GLY A 196 22.53 5.11 4.59
C GLY A 196 21.75 4.05 3.83
N GLU A 197 20.83 3.39 4.53
CA GLU A 197 19.95 2.37 3.98
C GLU A 197 18.55 2.44 4.60
N ALA A 198 17.53 2.21 3.78
CA ALA A 198 16.17 1.90 4.19
C ALA A 198 15.94 0.39 4.02
N VAL A 199 15.27 -0.22 4.99
CA VAL A 199 14.87 -1.63 4.95
C VAL A 199 13.36 -1.68 5.07
N ILE A 200 12.72 -2.36 4.13
CA ILE A 200 11.28 -2.55 4.12
C ILE A 200 11.03 -4.03 4.38
N ALA A 201 10.14 -4.31 5.33
CA ALA A 201 9.69 -5.65 5.63
C ALA A 201 8.18 -5.73 5.49
N LEU A 202 7.70 -6.69 4.69
CA LEU A 202 6.29 -6.93 4.41
C LEU A 202 5.98 -8.39 4.75
N ASN A 203 5.12 -8.62 5.73
CA ASN A 203 4.66 -9.94 6.12
C ASN A 203 3.31 -10.23 5.48
N PHE A 204 3.30 -11.04 4.43
CA PHE A 204 2.07 -11.48 3.76
C PHE A 204 1.42 -12.67 4.49
N GLY A 205 2.16 -13.34 5.38
CA GLY A 205 1.69 -14.51 6.11
C GLY A 205 0.55 -14.20 7.07
N ASP A 206 -0.12 -15.27 7.50
CA ASP A 206 -1.18 -15.25 8.51
C ASP A 206 -0.64 -15.35 9.95
N GLN A 207 0.67 -15.61 10.11
CA GLN A 207 1.37 -15.64 11.39
C GLN A 207 2.36 -14.47 11.56
N PRO A 208 2.62 -14.02 12.79
CA PRO A 208 3.70 -13.07 13.07
C PRO A 208 5.08 -13.65 12.77
N VAL A 209 5.97 -12.82 12.20
CA VAL A 209 7.38 -13.16 12.00
C VAL A 209 8.20 -12.74 13.22
N GLN A 210 8.93 -13.69 13.80
CA GLN A 210 9.79 -13.50 14.96
C GLN A 210 11.22 -13.15 14.52
N GLY A 211 11.59 -11.87 14.64
CA GLY A 211 12.90 -11.37 14.23
C GLY A 211 13.03 -11.29 12.70
N LEU A 212 13.51 -10.15 12.22
CA LEU A 212 13.79 -9.93 10.80
C LEU A 212 15.19 -10.48 10.47
N PRO A 213 15.34 -11.44 9.54
CA PRO A 213 16.62 -12.09 9.23
C PRO A 213 17.56 -11.22 8.37
N LEU A 214 17.65 -9.92 8.66
CA LEU A 214 18.31 -8.92 7.81
C LEU A 214 19.76 -9.28 7.49
N ARG A 215 20.53 -9.81 8.47
CA ARG A 215 21.94 -10.19 8.26
C ARG A 215 22.13 -11.45 7.42
N LYS A 216 21.12 -12.33 7.38
CA LYS A 216 21.16 -13.53 6.52
C LYS A 216 20.91 -13.16 5.07
N VAL A 217 20.12 -12.11 4.86
CA VAL A 217 19.57 -11.73 3.57
C VAL A 217 20.40 -10.63 2.90
N PHE A 218 20.77 -9.59 3.63
CA PHE A 218 21.50 -8.44 3.09
C PHE A 218 22.98 -8.47 3.46
N ALA A 219 23.83 -8.71 2.46
CA ALA A 219 25.26 -8.63 2.64
C ALA A 219 25.69 -7.23 3.14
N GLY A 220 26.54 -7.20 4.18
CA GLY A 220 27.13 -5.98 4.73
C GLY A 220 26.18 -5.08 5.53
N ILE A 221 24.96 -5.51 5.84
CA ILE A 221 24.06 -4.74 6.71
C ILE A 221 24.63 -4.64 8.13
N ARG A 222 24.58 -3.45 8.73
CA ARG A 222 25.17 -3.20 10.06
C ARG A 222 24.25 -3.70 11.18
N ARG A 223 24.86 -4.17 12.27
CA ARG A 223 24.14 -4.52 13.52
C ARG A 223 23.58 -3.29 14.22
N GLY A 224 22.57 -3.49 15.05
CA GLY A 224 21.99 -2.47 15.93
C GLY A 224 20.61 -2.02 15.50
N ARG A 225 20.04 -1.10 16.29
CA ARG A 225 18.67 -0.64 16.11
C ARG A 225 18.48 0.15 14.82
N LEU A 226 17.28 0.07 14.26
CA LEU A 226 16.84 0.86 13.11
C LEU A 226 15.71 1.78 13.54
N GLU A 227 15.67 2.98 12.98
CA GLU A 227 14.58 3.94 13.19
C GLU A 227 13.38 3.52 12.35
N VAL A 228 12.18 3.61 12.93
CA VAL A 228 10.91 3.37 12.25
C VAL A 228 10.49 4.64 11.53
N ILE A 229 10.14 4.51 10.25
CA ILE A 229 9.66 5.64 9.42
C ILE A 229 8.16 5.60 9.22
N ALA A 230 7.63 4.42 8.95
CA ALA A 230 6.21 4.16 8.79
C ALA A 230 5.94 2.69 9.12
N SER A 231 4.75 2.38 9.60
CA SER A 231 4.34 1.02 9.93
C SER A 231 2.83 0.86 9.74
N SER A 232 2.38 -0.34 9.39
CA SER A 232 0.95 -0.66 9.34
C SER A 232 0.30 -0.54 10.72
N LEU A 233 -1.01 -0.31 10.77
CA LEU A 233 -1.74 -0.10 12.03
C LEU A 233 -1.58 -1.23 13.06
N GLN A 234 -1.38 -2.47 12.62
CA GLN A 234 -1.22 -3.63 13.52
C GLN A 234 0.15 -3.66 14.21
N VAL A 235 1.14 -2.94 13.67
CA VAL A 235 2.50 -2.90 14.20
C VAL A 235 2.54 -2.00 15.44
N PRO A 236 3.08 -2.41 16.60
CA PRO A 236 2.98 -1.65 17.85
C PRO A 236 3.91 -0.44 17.95
N VAL A 237 4.83 -0.27 17.00
CA VAL A 237 5.78 0.86 16.93
C VAL A 237 5.38 1.84 15.84
N THR A 238 5.79 3.09 16.00
CA THR A 238 5.42 4.22 15.14
C THR A 238 6.64 5.01 14.68
N ALA A 239 6.43 5.98 13.79
CA ALA A 239 7.50 6.81 13.26
C ALA A 239 8.32 7.48 14.37
N GLY A 240 9.65 7.40 14.29
CA GLY A 240 10.58 7.92 15.29
C GLY A 240 10.98 6.93 16.38
N ASP A 241 10.24 5.83 16.56
CA ASP A 241 10.67 4.73 17.42
C ASP A 241 11.92 4.05 16.85
N THR A 242 12.62 3.28 17.68
CA THR A 242 13.71 2.42 17.21
C THR A 242 13.42 0.97 17.56
N VAL A 243 13.74 0.05 16.65
CA VAL A 243 13.57 -1.39 16.84
C VAL A 243 14.89 -2.12 16.71
N ASP A 244 15.09 -3.18 17.50
CA ASP A 244 16.12 -4.18 17.22
C ASP A 244 15.53 -5.21 16.25
N PRO A 245 15.99 -5.29 14.99
CA PRO A 245 15.42 -6.21 14.01
C PRO A 245 15.47 -7.67 14.44
N GLU A 246 16.44 -8.07 15.27
CA GLU A 246 16.59 -9.47 15.70
C GLU A 246 15.58 -9.89 16.78
N GLN A 247 14.98 -8.91 17.48
CA GLN A 247 14.00 -9.15 18.55
C GLN A 247 12.60 -8.65 18.19
N PHE A 248 12.48 -7.95 17.06
CA PHE A 248 11.22 -7.36 16.63
C PHE A 248 10.26 -8.42 16.09
N VAL A 249 8.99 -8.31 16.48
CA VAL A 249 7.90 -9.15 15.96
C VAL A 249 7.11 -8.34 14.95
N LEU A 250 7.11 -8.79 13.69
CA LEU A 250 6.29 -8.20 12.64
C LEU A 250 4.96 -8.95 12.56
N PRO A 251 3.81 -8.34 12.90
CA PRO A 251 2.51 -9.00 12.84
C PRO A 251 2.16 -9.54 11.44
N ALA A 252 1.24 -10.50 11.39
CA ALA A 252 0.65 -10.98 10.15
C ALA A 252 0.04 -9.84 9.32
N ASN A 253 0.05 -9.97 8.00
CA ASN A 253 -0.59 -9.03 7.07
C ASN A 253 -0.15 -7.55 7.26
N SER A 254 1.09 -7.31 7.66
CA SER A 254 1.58 -5.98 8.03
C SER A 254 2.93 -5.65 7.41
N GLY A 255 3.26 -4.37 7.33
CA GLY A 255 4.53 -3.87 6.82
C GLY A 255 5.16 -2.82 7.73
N ILE A 256 6.48 -2.68 7.61
CA ILE A 256 7.25 -1.64 8.30
C ILE A 256 8.38 -1.13 7.41
N VAL A 257 8.60 0.18 7.46
CA VAL A 257 9.74 0.87 6.84
C VAL A 257 10.70 1.29 7.95
N LEU A 258 11.92 0.78 7.85
CA LEU A 258 13.01 1.03 8.78
C LEU A 258 14.13 1.80 8.06
N GLN A 259 14.90 2.60 8.79
CA GLN A 259 16.08 3.24 8.23
C GLN A 259 17.29 3.23 9.17
N ARG A 260 18.45 3.39 8.55
CA ARG A 260 19.70 3.78 9.19
C ARG A 260 20.39 4.84 8.35
N ILE A 261 20.64 5.98 8.97
CA ILE A 261 21.31 7.11 8.32
C ILE A 261 22.76 7.20 8.80
N VAL A 262 23.69 7.48 7.88
CA VAL A 262 25.11 7.74 8.13
C VAL A 262 25.57 9.09 7.57
N GLY A 263 24.71 9.79 6.83
CA GLY A 263 24.94 11.13 6.30
C GLY A 263 23.63 11.78 5.81
N PRO A 264 23.65 12.99 5.22
CA PRO A 264 22.43 13.74 4.92
C PRO A 264 21.45 13.00 4.01
N ASN A 265 20.18 12.89 4.43
CA ASN A 265 19.06 12.34 3.65
C ASN A 265 18.01 13.43 3.35
N PRO A 266 18.33 14.46 2.54
CA PRO A 266 17.39 15.52 2.19
C PRO A 266 16.28 15.03 1.25
N ILE A 267 15.25 15.85 1.10
CA ILE A 267 14.24 15.73 0.03
C ILE A 267 14.91 16.15 -1.29
N VAL A 268 14.78 15.33 -2.33
CA VAL A 268 15.40 15.54 -3.66
C VAL A 268 14.42 15.40 -4.83
N ALA A 269 13.15 15.11 -4.53
CA ALA A 269 12.06 14.95 -5.51
C ALA A 269 10.79 15.66 -5.04
#